data_AF-X0TVQ4-F1
#
_entry.id   AF-X0TVQ4-F1
#
_cell.length_a   1.000
_cell.length_b   1.000
_cell.length_c   1.000
_cell.angle_alpha   90.00
_cell.angle_beta   90.00
_cell.angle_gamma   90.00
#
_symmetry.space_group_name_H-M   'P 1'
#
loop_
_entity.id
_entity.type
_entity.pdbx_description
1 polymer ?
#
loop_
_entity_poly.entity_id
_entity_poly.type
_entity_poly.pdbx_seq_one_letter_code
_entity_poly.pdbx_strand_id
1 'polypeptide(L)' 'MECLRLRVQDLDFARNEILVRDGKGAKDRITMIPQSLKVPLQKHLKRVKAIHEKDLTDG' A
#
# COMPACT_ATOMS: atom_id res chain seq x y z
N MET A 1 -10.16 -11.44 2.18
CA MET A 1 -9.39 -10.83 1.06
C MET A 1 -8.56 -9.68 1.62
N GLU A 2 -7.32 -9.96 2.04
CA GLU A 2 -6.50 -9.01 2.80
C GLU A 2 -5.67 -8.09 1.87
N CYS A 3 -5.14 -8.62 0.77
CA CYS A 3 -4.35 -7.82 -0.19
C CYS A 3 -5.19 -6.83 -1.01
N LEU A 4 -6.44 -7.15 -1.32
CA LEU A 4 -7.31 -6.31 -2.17
C LEU A 4 -7.87 -5.09 -1.42
N ARG A 5 -7.78 -5.06 -0.10
CA ARG A 5 -8.25 -3.94 0.75
C ARG A 5 -7.12 -3.06 1.25
N LEU A 6 -5.88 -3.38 0.89
CA LEU A 6 -4.72 -2.67 1.36
C LEU A 6 -4.74 -1.23 0.84
N ARG A 7 -4.49 -0.27 1.73
CA ARG A 7 -4.45 1.15 1.37
C ARG A 7 -3.00 1.63 1.29
N VAL A 8 -2.78 2.70 0.54
CA VAL A 8 -1.44 3.33 0.40
C VAL A 8 -0.88 3.73 1.76
N GLN A 9 -1.73 4.24 2.66
CA GLN A 9 -1.34 4.64 4.03
C GLN A 9 -0.89 3.48 4.92
N ASP A 10 -1.22 2.25 4.56
CA ASP A 10 -0.91 1.05 5.37
C ASP A 10 0.49 0.48 5.03
N LEU A 11 1.21 1.10 4.07
CA LEU A 11 2.56 0.71 3.66
C LEU A 11 3.61 1.59 4.37
N ASP A 12 4.38 1.01 5.28
CA ASP A 12 5.54 1.66 5.91
C ASP A 12 6.84 1.19 5.25
N PHE A 13 7.34 2.01 4.32
CA PHE A 13 8.61 1.74 3.64
C PHE A 13 9.85 2.06 4.48
N ALA A 14 9.74 2.83 5.58
CA ALA A 14 10.87 3.08 6.46
C ALA A 14 11.18 1.83 7.29
N ARG A 15 10.13 1.18 7.81
CA ARG A 15 10.21 -0.05 8.60
C ARG A 15 10.17 -1.32 7.74
N ASN A 16 9.77 -1.21 6.47
CA ASN A 16 9.50 -2.33 5.57
C ASN A 16 8.39 -3.22 6.12
N GLU A 17 7.28 -2.60 6.49
CA GLU A 17 6.13 -3.22 7.15
C GLU A 17 4.83 -2.86 6.44
N ILE A 18 3.85 -3.77 6.49
CA ILE A 18 2.48 -3.56 6.02
C ILE A 18 1.54 -3.76 7.20
N LEU A 19 0.65 -2.79 7.42
CA LEU A 19 -0.50 -2.94 8.30
C LEU A 19 -1.63 -3.64 7.55
N VAL A 20 -1.93 -4.88 7.93
CA VAL A 20 -3.08 -5.63 7.42
C VAL A 20 -4.25 -5.40 8.36
N ARG A 21 -5.22 -4.60 7.90
CA ARG A 21 -6.49 -4.36 8.59
C ARG A 21 -7.45 -5.52 8.39
N ASP A 22 -8.30 -5.80 9.38
CA ASP A 22 -9.26 -6.91 9.38
C ASP A 22 -8.62 -8.30 9.21
N GLY A 23 -7.49 -8.55 9.87
CA GLY A 23 -6.92 -9.89 9.96
C GLY A 23 -7.86 -10.87 10.69
N LYS A 24 -7.58 -12.18 10.58
CA LYS A 24 -8.34 -13.26 11.25
C LYS A 24 -8.71 -12.89 12.70
N GLY A 25 -10.01 -12.77 12.98
CA GLY A 25 -10.53 -12.40 14.30
C GLY A 25 -10.75 -10.90 14.53
N ALA A 26 -10.86 -10.10 13.46
CA ALA A 26 -11.07 -8.64 13.52
C ALA A 26 -9.93 -7.90 14.25
N LYS A 27 -8.70 -8.39 14.09
CA LYS A 27 -7.50 -7.77 14.65
C LYS A 27 -6.58 -7.33 13.54
N ASP A 28 -6.08 -6.12 13.68
CA ASP A 28 -5.00 -5.60 12.85
C ASP A 28 -3.72 -6.39 13.13
N ARG A 29 -2.93 -6.62 12.08
CA ARG A 29 -1.60 -7.22 12.21
C ARG A 29 -0.58 -6.52 11.33
N ILE A 30 0.67 -6.55 11.75
CA ILE A 30 1.79 -6.04 10.96
C ILE A 30 2.53 -7.23 10.35
N THR A 31 2.91 -7.13 9.07
CA THR A 31 3.76 -8.12 8.38
C THR A 31 4.87 -7.44 7.60
N MET A 32 5.96 -8.15 7.33
CA MET A 32 7.13 -7.61 6.64
C MET A 32 6.91 -7.46 5.14
N ILE A 33 7.41 -6.36 4.58
CA ILE A 33 7.65 -6.14 3.16
C ILE A 33 9.04 -6.68 2.82
N PRO A 34 9.18 -7.65 1.90
CA PRO A 34 10.48 -8.03 1.34
C PRO A 34 11.19 -6.83 0.69
N GLN A 35 12.48 -6.64 0.95
CA GLN A 35 13.26 -5.52 0.38
C GLN A 35 13.19 -5.46 -1.16
N SER A 36 13.14 -6.62 -1.81
CA SER A 36 13.00 -6.73 -3.27
C SER A 36 11.73 -6.08 -3.82
N LEU A 37 10.65 -6.01 -3.01
CA LEU A 37 9.37 -5.43 -3.41
C LEU A 37 9.25 -3.92 -3.13
N LYS A 38 10.19 -3.34 -2.38
CA LYS A 38 10.17 -1.92 -2.03
C LYS A 38 10.19 -1.01 -3.27
N VAL A 39 11.16 -1.23 -4.17
CA VAL A 39 11.31 -0.42 -5.38
C VAL A 39 10.12 -0.61 -6.34
N PRO A 40 9.67 -1.84 -6.66
CA PRO A 40 8.45 -2.05 -7.45
C PRO A 40 7.21 -1.36 -6.88
N LEU A 41 6.98 -1.46 -5.56
CA LEU A 41 5.81 -0.84 -4.91
C LEU A 41 5.88 0.68 -4.98
N GLN A 42 7.04 1.29 -4.71
CA GLN A 42 7.21 2.74 -4.84
C GLN A 42 6.96 3.24 -6.27
N LYS A 43 7.43 2.51 -7.29
CA LYS A 43 7.14 2.82 -8.69
C LYS A 43 5.66 2.74 -9.00
N HIS A 44 4.99 1.69 -8.51
CA HIS A 44 3.55 1.53 -8.66
C HIS A 44 2.78 2.72 -8.03
N LEU A 45 3.13 3.11 -6.81
CA LEU A 45 2.50 4.24 -6.13
C LEU A 45 2.67 5.57 -6.87
N LYS A 46 3.86 5.85 -7.41
CA LYS A 46 4.09 7.04 -8.24
C LYS A 46 3.16 7.07 -9.47
N ARG A 47 3.00 5.93 -10.14
CA ARG A 47 2.11 5.81 -11.30
C ARG A 47 0.65 6.05 -10.93
N VAL A 48 0.15 5.42 -9.85
CA VAL A 48 -1.24 5.59 -9.41
C VAL A 48 -1.50 7.03 -8.95
N LYS A 49 -0.53 7.69 -8.30
CA LYS A 49 -0.64 9.10 -7.94
C LYS A 49 -0.78 9.99 -9.17
N ALA A 50 0.04 9.78 -10.20
CA ALA A 50 -0.02 10.56 -11.43
C ALA A 50 -1.37 10.40 -12.16
N ILE A 51 -1.96 9.19 -12.15
CA ILE A 51 -3.30 8.96 -12.68
C ILE A 51 -4.33 9.75 -11.87
N HIS A 52 -4.28 9.65 -10.54
CA HIS A 52 -5.19 10.37 -9.66
C HIS A 52 -5.10 11.90 -9.82
N GLU A 53 -3.89 12.45 -9.93
CA GLU A 53 -3.67 13.89 -10.14
C GLU A 53 -4.22 14.35 -11.50
N LYS A 54 -4.09 13.52 -12.53
CA LYS A 54 -4.69 13.79 -13.84
C LYS A 54 -6.21 13.78 -13.76
N ASP A 55 -6.80 12.73 -13.17
CA ASP A 55 -8.25 12.61 -13.01
C ASP A 55 -8.84 13.77 -12.21
N LEU A 56 -8.10 14.30 -11.21
CA LEU A 56 -8.50 15.47 -10.43
C LEU A 56 -8.47 16.77 -11.25
N THR A 57 -7.59 16.86 -12.25
CA THR A 57 -7.48 18.03 -13.14
C THR A 57 -8.52 18.00 -14.25
N ASP A 58 -8.90 16.79 -14.70
CA ASP A 58 -9.88 16.56 -15.77
C ASP A 58 -11.35 16.60 -15.28
N GLY A 59 -11.57 16.79 -13.97
CA GLY A 59 -12.89 16.74 -13.31
C GLY A 59 -13.49 18.08 -12.89
#